data_AF-R3TPK4-F1
#
_entry.id   AF-R3TPK4-F1
#
_cell.length_a   1.000
_cell.length_b   1.000
_cell.length_c   1.000
_cell.angle_alpha   90.00
_cell.angle_beta   90.00
_cell.angle_gamma   90.00
#
_symmetry.space_group_name_H-M   'P 1'
#
loop_
_entity.id
_entity.type
_entity.pdbx_description
1 polymer ?
#
loop_
_entity_poly.entity_id
_entity_poly.type
_entity_poly.pdbx_seq_one_letter_code
_entity_poly.pdbx_strand_id
1 'polypeptide(L)'
;MKKKFNNPTNRVIVSIILGIVVGVFVCFMAIRSGYSHIKGTSLSEYSVNVFGFSIFDIQKNGGEFKGTPNNSNMMFIGLIFSMVLAIATEIILAVVNRQRKEKIE
;
A
#
# COMPACT_ATOMS: atom_id res chain seq x y z
N MET A 1 -8.17 30.16 3.89
CA MET A 1 -7.49 28.84 3.76
C MET A 1 -7.42 28.26 2.33
N LYS A 2 -8.01 28.87 1.29
CA LYS A 2 -8.08 28.31 -0.09
C LYS A 2 -6.76 28.26 -0.90
N LYS A 3 -5.66 28.87 -0.44
CA LYS A 3 -4.45 29.07 -1.27
C LYS A 3 -3.40 27.95 -1.17
N LYS A 4 -3.54 26.98 -0.25
CA LYS A 4 -2.47 26.02 0.09
C LYS A 4 -2.42 24.77 -0.80
N PHE A 5 -3.40 24.55 -1.68
CA PHE A 5 -3.51 23.34 -2.54
C PHE A 5 -3.34 23.61 -4.04
N ASN A 6 -2.83 24.78 -4.44
CA ASN A 6 -2.68 25.10 -5.87
C ASN A 6 -1.36 24.64 -6.50
N ASN A 7 -0.44 24.04 -5.71
CA ASN A 7 0.83 23.57 -6.25
C ASN A 7 0.74 22.07 -6.58
N PRO A 8 0.79 21.68 -7.87
CA PRO A 8 0.69 20.28 -8.28
C PRO A 8 1.78 19.41 -7.63
N THR A 9 2.99 19.94 -7.45
CA THR A 9 4.10 19.22 -6.82
C THR A 9 3.77 18.79 -5.39
N ASN A 10 3.19 19.67 -4.58
CA ASN A 10 2.82 19.34 -3.20
C ASN A 10 1.72 18.28 -3.13
N ARG A 11 0.76 18.32 -4.06
CA ARG A 11 -0.32 17.32 -4.12
C ARG A 11 0.22 15.93 -4.44
N VAL A 12 1.14 15.85 -5.40
CA VAL A 12 1.80 14.60 -5.77
C VAL A 12 2.61 14.06 -4.59
N ILE A 13 3.41 14.91 -3.92
CA ILE A 13 4.19 14.51 -2.74
C ILE A 13 3.28 13.95 -1.63
N VAL A 14 2.20 14.65 -1.30
CA VAL A 14 1.25 14.18 -0.29
C VAL A 14 0.61 12.85 -0.69
N SER A 15 0.26 12.69 -1.97
CA SER A 15 -0.31 11.44 -2.48
C SER A 15 0.69 10.28 -2.43
N ILE A 16 1.96 10.54 -2.71
CA ILE A 16 3.02 9.54 -2.57
C ILE A 16 3.14 9.09 -1.12
N ILE A 17 3.24 10.03 -0.17
CA ILE A 17 3.37 9.73 1.26
C ILE A 17 2.15 8.93 1.75
N LEU A 18 0.94 9.35 1.39
CA LEU A 18 -0.28 8.63 1.73
C LEU A 18 -0.29 7.22 1.14
N GLY A 19 0.15 7.04 -0.11
CA GLY A 19 0.25 5.72 -0.72
C GLY A 19 1.25 4.80 -0.03
N ILE A 20 2.38 5.32 0.48
CA ILE A 20 3.33 4.54 1.29
C ILE A 20 2.63 4.07 2.57
N VAL A 21 1.91 4.95 3.27
CA VAL A 21 1.18 4.60 4.50
C VAL A 21 0.14 3.51 4.23
N VAL A 22 -0.60 3.63 3.13
CA VAL A 22 -1.56 2.59 2.71
C VAL A 22 -0.86 1.27 2.41
N GLY A 23 0.26 1.30 1.69
CA GLY A 23 1.06 0.10 1.39
C GLY A 23 1.58 -0.59 2.66
N VAL A 24 2.08 0.17 3.63
CA VAL A 24 2.49 -0.34 4.94
C VAL A 24 1.32 -1.00 5.66
N PHE A 25 0.14 -0.38 5.64
CA PHE A 25 -1.06 -0.93 6.26
C PHE A 25 -1.50 -2.25 5.61
N VAL A 26 -1.43 -2.35 4.28
CA VAL A 26 -1.75 -3.59 3.54
C VAL A 26 -0.77 -4.71 3.89
N CYS A 27 0.53 -4.43 3.90
CA CYS A 27 1.55 -5.41 4.31
C CYS A 27 1.31 -5.87 5.76
N PHE A 28 1.00 -4.95 6.68
CA PHE A 28 0.70 -5.28 8.07
C PHE A 28 -0.52 -6.21 8.21
N MET A 29 -1.60 -5.93 7.50
CA MET A 29 -2.79 -6.79 7.48
C MET A 29 -2.50 -8.18 6.90
N ALA A 30 -1.72 -8.26 5.82
CA ALA A 30 -1.35 -9.52 5.19
C ALA A 30 -0.47 -10.38 6.12
N ILE A 31 0.54 -9.78 6.76
CA ILE A 31 1.41 -10.48 7.72
C ILE A 31 0.60 -10.99 8.91
N ARG A 32 -0.30 -10.17 9.47
CA ARG A 32 -1.19 -10.58 10.56
C ARG A 32 -2.05 -11.78 10.17
N SER A 33 -2.62 -11.75 8.96
CA SER A 33 -3.39 -12.87 8.42
C SER A 33 -2.53 -14.13 8.29
N GLY A 34 -1.30 -14.00 7.80
CA GLY A 34 -0.36 -15.12 7.68
C GLY A 34 -0.06 -15.80 9.01
N TYR A 35 0.21 -15.02 10.06
CA TYR A 35 0.42 -15.55 11.41
C TYR A 35 -0.83 -16.20 12.00
N SER A 36 -2.02 -15.67 11.70
CA SER A 36 -3.27 -16.32 12.13
C SER A 36 -3.48 -17.64 11.41
N HIS A 37 -3.15 -17.70 10.12
CA HIS A 37 -3.33 -18.89 9.30
C HIS A 37 -2.42 -20.02 9.75
N ILE A 38 -1.10 -19.80 9.84
CA ILE A 38 -0.12 -20.83 10.19
C ILE A 38 -0.36 -21.44 11.59
N LYS A 39 -0.82 -20.62 12.54
CA LYS A 39 -1.19 -21.07 13.89
C LYS A 39 -2.44 -21.96 13.89
N GLY A 40 -3.37 -21.73 12.96
CA GLY A 40 -4.60 -22.51 12.82
C GLY A 40 -4.44 -23.82 12.03
N THR A 41 -3.44 -23.89 11.13
CA THR A 41 -3.28 -25.02 10.19
C THR A 41 -2.13 -25.97 10.52
N SER A 42 -1.43 -25.78 11.65
CA SER A 42 -0.27 -26.60 12.08
C SER A 42 0.88 -26.70 11.05
N LEU A 43 0.89 -25.81 10.06
CA LEU A 43 1.91 -25.75 9.02
C LEU A 43 3.28 -25.38 9.63
N SER A 44 4.34 -25.98 9.08
CA SER A 44 5.72 -25.63 9.45
C SER A 44 6.19 -24.36 8.75
N GLU A 45 5.65 -24.04 7.57
CA GLU A 45 6.06 -22.91 6.75
C GLU A 45 4.86 -22.26 6.05
N TYR A 46 4.90 -20.95 5.89
CA TYR A 46 3.89 -20.18 5.16
C TYR A 46 4.47 -18.89 4.58
N SER A 47 4.39 -18.72 3.27
CA SER A 47 4.73 -17.48 2.58
C SER A 47 3.51 -16.58 2.43
N VAL A 48 3.59 -15.39 3.01
CA VAL A 48 2.57 -14.34 2.88
C VAL A 48 2.75 -13.65 1.54
N ASN A 49 1.80 -13.89 0.63
CA ASN A 49 1.81 -13.31 -0.70
C ASN A 49 0.82 -12.14 -0.82
N VAL A 50 1.25 -11.04 -1.44
CA VAL A 50 0.42 -9.88 -1.76
C VAL A 50 0.60 -9.56 -3.24
N PHE A 51 -0.50 -9.55 -4.00
CA PHE A 51 -0.48 -9.36 -5.47
C PHE A 51 0.51 -10.27 -6.22
N GLY A 52 0.72 -11.50 -5.73
CA GLY A 52 1.67 -12.47 -6.31
C GLY A 52 3.12 -12.33 -5.85
N PHE A 53 3.45 -11.32 -5.04
CA PHE A 53 4.77 -11.15 -4.44
C PHE A 53 4.81 -11.71 -3.02
N SER A 54 5.78 -12.58 -2.71
CA SER A 54 6.03 -12.96 -1.31
C SER A 54 6.63 -11.78 -0.56
N ILE A 55 5.91 -11.26 0.41
CA ILE A 55 6.36 -10.13 1.22
C ILE A 55 6.98 -10.59 2.53
N PHE A 56 6.61 -11.77 3.02
CA PHE A 56 7.02 -12.23 4.35
C PHE A 56 6.91 -13.74 4.45
N ASP A 57 7.99 -14.40 4.84
CA ASP A 57 8.02 -15.85 4.99
C ASP A 57 8.00 -16.21 6.47
N ILE A 58 7.05 -17.05 6.87
CA ILE A 58 6.90 -17.53 8.25
C ILE A 58 7.38 -18.97 8.28
N GLN A 59 8.34 -19.26 9.16
CA GLN A 59 8.87 -20.60 9.37
C GLN A 59 8.83 -20.94 10.86
N LYS A 60 8.47 -22.19 11.15
CA LYS A 60 8.50 -22.75 12.49
C LYS A 60 9.92 -23.26 12.76
N ASN A 61 10.66 -22.57 13.61
CA ASN A 61 11.99 -23.00 14.03
C ASN A 61 11.91 -23.46 15.49
N GLY A 62 11.75 -24.78 15.69
CA GLY A 62 11.47 -25.36 16.99
C GLY A 62 10.04 -25.07 17.47
N GLY A 63 9.90 -24.50 18.68
CA GLY A 63 8.62 -24.16 19.31
C GLY A 63 8.04 -22.79 18.93
N GLU A 64 8.79 -21.97 18.19
CA GLU A 64 8.43 -20.59 17.86
C GLU A 64 8.26 -20.38 16.35
N PHE A 65 7.35 -19.46 15.99
CA PHE A 65 7.15 -19.02 14.60
C PHE A 65 8.00 -17.78 14.34
N LYS A 66 9.04 -17.93 13.52
CA LYS A 66 9.92 -16.84 13.11
C LYS A 66 9.54 -16.36 11.72
N GLY A 67 9.52 -15.05 11.55
CA GLY A 67 9.21 -14.41 10.27
C GLY A 67 10.43 -13.73 9.67
N THR A 68 10.64 -13.91 8.36
CA THR A 68 11.70 -13.27 7.59
C THR A 68 11.06 -12.31 6.58
N PRO A 69 11.33 -11.00 6.66
CA PRO A 69 10.75 -10.03 5.73
C PRO A 69 11.48 -10.03 4.39
N ASN A 70 10.71 -9.91 3.31
CA ASN A 70 11.23 -9.57 1.99
C ASN A 70 11.11 -8.06 1.78
N ASN A 71 12.13 -7.32 2.21
CA ASN A 71 12.14 -5.86 2.19
C ASN A 71 11.96 -5.29 0.77
N SER A 72 12.54 -5.93 -0.25
CA SER A 72 12.42 -5.50 -1.64
C SER A 72 10.98 -5.56 -2.13
N ASN A 73 10.29 -6.68 -1.87
CA ASN A 73 8.89 -6.84 -2.27
C ASN A 73 7.98 -5.93 -1.45
N MET A 74 8.20 -5.79 -0.13
CA MET A 74 7.42 -4.86 0.71
C MET A 74 7.55 -3.40 0.24
N MET A 75 8.76 -2.97 -0.12
CA MET A 75 9.00 -1.64 -0.67
C MET A 75 8.28 -1.47 -2.00
N PHE A 76 8.35 -2.48 -2.87
CA PHE A 76 7.68 -2.45 -4.17
C PHE A 76 6.16 -2.31 -4.05
N ILE A 77 5.54 -3.01 -3.09
CA ILE A 77 4.12 -2.83 -2.77
C ILE A 77 3.82 -1.38 -2.38
N GLY A 78 4.62 -0.78 -1.49
CA GLY A 78 4.48 0.63 -1.10
C GLY A 78 4.55 1.58 -2.31
N LEU A 79 5.50 1.36 -3.20
CA LEU A 79 5.66 2.16 -4.43
C LEU A 79 4.45 2.04 -5.37
N ILE A 80 3.90 0.84 -5.55
CA ILE A 80 2.69 0.64 -6.35
C ILE A 80 1.54 1.48 -5.79
N PHE A 81 1.28 1.40 -4.49
CA PHE A 81 0.21 2.18 -3.87
C PHE A 81 0.44 3.69 -3.99
N SER A 82 1.67 4.17 -3.83
CA SER A 82 2.03 5.57 -4.07
C SER A 82 1.75 6.03 -5.50
N MET A 83 2.14 5.24 -6.51
CA MET A 83 1.91 5.57 -7.92
C MET A 83 0.42 5.60 -8.23
N VAL A 84 -0.33 4.56 -7.82
CA VAL A 84 -1.76 4.47 -8.04
C VAL A 84 -2.49 5.65 -7.39
N LEU A 85 -2.14 6.00 -6.15
CA LEU A 85 -2.80 7.09 -5.44
C LEU A 85 -2.48 8.47 -6.04
N ALA A 86 -1.22 8.69 -6.46
CA ALA A 86 -0.82 9.92 -7.14
C ALA A 86 -1.57 10.11 -8.47
N ILE A 87 -1.63 9.06 -9.30
CA ILE A 87 -2.34 9.08 -10.58
C ILE A 87 -3.84 9.29 -10.36
N ALA A 88 -4.45 8.54 -9.44
CA ALA A 88 -5.88 8.68 -9.14
C ALA A 88 -6.22 10.10 -8.66
N THR A 89 -5.38 10.70 -7.81
CA THR A 89 -5.58 12.06 -7.31
C THR A 89 -5.52 13.10 -8.41
N GLU A 90 -4.61 12.97 -9.37
CA GLU A 90 -4.54 13.88 -10.52
C GLU A 90 -5.73 13.69 -11.48
N ILE A 91 -6.14 12.45 -11.74
CA ILE A 91 -7.31 12.15 -12.59
C ILE A 91 -8.58 12.76 -11.97
N ILE A 92 -8.83 12.51 -10.69
CA ILE A 92 -10.02 13.03 -9.99
C ILE A 92 -10.06 14.56 -10.10
N LEU A 93 -8.92 15.23 -9.88
CA LEU A 93 -8.88 16.68 -9.91
C LEU A 93 -8.99 17.24 -11.33
N ALA A 94 -8.44 16.58 -12.34
CA ALA A 94 -8.66 16.93 -13.73
C ALA A 94 -10.15 16.85 -14.11
N VAL A 95 -10.84 15.77 -13.71
CA VAL A 95 -12.27 15.58 -13.97
C VAL A 95 -13.11 16.64 -13.24
N VAL A 96 -12.84 16.89 -11.95
CA VAL A 96 -13.55 17.90 -11.16
C VAL A 96 -13.37 19.30 -11.73
N ASN A 97 -12.17 19.63 -12.20
CA ASN A 97 -11.90 20.94 -12.79
C ASN A 97 -12.58 21.11 -14.15
N ARG A 98 -12.66 20.03 -14.96
CA ARG A 98 -13.40 20.04 -16.23
C ARG A 98 -14.89 20.30 -16.01
N GLN A 99 -15.53 19.57 -15.09
CA GLN A 99 -16.96 19.75 -14.81
C GLN A 99 -17.31 21.13 -14.25
N ARG A 100 -16.38 21.79 -13.54
CA ARG A 100 -16.61 23.18 -13.09
C ARG A 100 -16.59 24.17 -14.22
N LYS A 101 -15.76 23.97 -15.25
CA LYS A 101 -15.74 24.86 -16.42
C LYS A 101 -17.06 24.77 -17.21
N GLU A 102 -17.53 23.54 -17.43
CA GLU A 102 -18.80 23.27 -18.14
C GLU A 102 -20.06 23.79 -17.42
N LYS A 103 -19.98 24.12 -16.11
CA LYS A 103 -21.10 24.72 -15.35
C LYS A 103 -21.11 26.25 -15.31
N ILE A 104 -20.02 26.89 -15.76
CA ILE A 104 -19.85 28.36 -15.71
C ILE A 104 -20.10 28.99 -17.09
N GLU A 105 -19.99 28.21 -18.16
CA GLU A 105 -20.48 28.53 -19.51
C GLU A 105 -21.99 28.25 -19.63
#